data_AF-A0A972A356-F1
#
_entry.id   AF-A0A972A356-F1
#
_cell.length_a   1.000
_cell.length_b   1.000
_cell.length_c   1.000
_cell.angle_alpha   90.00
_cell.angle_beta   90.00
_cell.angle_gamma   90.00
#
_symmetry.space_group_name_H-M   'P 1'
#
loop_
_entity.id
_entity.type
_entity.pdbx_description
1 polymer ?
#
loop_
_entity_poly.entity_id
_entity_poly.type
_entity_poly.pdbx_seq_one_letter_code
_entity_poly.pdbx_strand_id
1 'polypeptide(L)'
;MTTKRLSNEFMEKILNDAAWNELVKNFRWTEQTLERYKDKVDWKEISDNSEILWTPSMLDKFKNRIDWTKLSSTSSMVLLNEANLERFKSYWDWSILSDNNHLHLTTELIEKYVDLWDWSQLIDRYNEEGLYTFEFLEKYIDRIPTDRLQNSQLWYQLVETRKFELAYEVLS
;
A
#
# COMPACT_ATOMS: atom_id res chain seq x y z
N MET A 1 -7.16 24.67 32.24
CA MET A 1 -8.43 25.07 31.59
C MET A 1 -9.54 24.24 32.18
N THR A 2 -10.62 24.86 32.66
CA THR A 2 -11.78 24.18 33.26
C THR A 2 -12.62 23.59 32.13
N THR A 3 -12.62 22.27 31.98
CA THR A 3 -13.43 21.58 30.98
C THR A 3 -14.89 21.61 31.41
N LYS A 4 -15.70 22.44 30.74
CA LYS A 4 -17.16 22.42 30.88
C LYS A 4 -17.68 21.13 30.24
N ARG A 5 -18.24 20.23 31.04
CA ARG A 5 -18.86 18.98 30.55
C ARG A 5 -20.34 19.20 30.25
N LEU A 6 -20.85 18.50 29.25
CA LEU A 6 -22.28 18.46 28.95
C LEU A 6 -22.99 17.58 29.99
N SER A 7 -24.21 17.95 30.39
CA SER A 7 -25.01 17.11 31.30
C SER A 7 -25.63 15.89 30.62
N ASN A 8 -25.69 15.90 29.28
CA ASN A 8 -26.21 14.80 28.49
C ASN A 8 -25.04 13.88 28.10
N GLU A 9 -24.97 12.70 28.72
CA GLU A 9 -23.90 11.72 28.52
C GLU A 9 -23.77 11.26 27.05
N PHE A 10 -24.89 11.14 26.34
CA PHE A 10 -24.87 10.75 24.92
C PHE A 10 -24.22 11.84 24.06
N MET A 11 -24.60 13.11 24.27
CA MET A 11 -23.99 14.23 23.56
C MET A 11 -22.53 14.44 23.96
N GLU A 12 -22.17 14.20 25.22
CA GLU A 12 -20.77 14.24 25.67
C GLU A 12 -19.94 13.17 24.97
N LYS A 13 -20.46 11.95 24.82
CA LYS A 13 -19.80 10.88 24.07
C LYS A 13 -19.56 11.28 22.61
N ILE A 14 -20.61 11.71 21.90
CA ILE A 14 -20.48 12.13 20.48
C ILE A 14 -19.45 13.26 20.32
N LEU A 15 -19.48 14.26 21.21
CA LEU A 15 -18.53 15.37 21.15
C LEU A 15 -17.10 14.90 21.41
N ASN A 16 -16.90 14.01 22.37
CA ASN A 16 -15.58 13.44 22.65
C ASN A 16 -15.06 12.60 21.48
N ASP A 17 -15.90 11.76 20.87
CA ASP A 17 -15.52 10.94 19.72
C ASP A 17 -15.13 11.84 18.52
N ALA A 18 -15.90 12.90 18.26
CA ALA A 18 -15.57 13.89 17.24
C ALA A 18 -14.24 14.62 17.53
N ALA A 19 -14.01 15.01 18.79
CA ALA A 19 -12.77 15.67 19.20
C ALA A 19 -11.54 14.75 19.05
N TRP A 20 -11.68 13.45 19.32
CA TRP A 20 -10.61 12.47 19.08
C TRP A 20 -10.26 12.36 17.60
N ASN A 21 -11.25 12.32 16.71
CA ASN A 21 -11.02 12.26 15.27
C ASN A 21 -10.27 13.51 14.76
N GLU A 22 -10.64 14.69 15.22
CA GLU A 22 -9.92 15.93 14.88
C GLU A 22 -8.49 15.96 15.45
N LEU A 23 -8.29 15.40 16.64
CA LEU A 23 -6.96 15.31 17.24
C LEU A 23 -6.07 14.34 16.46
N VAL A 24 -6.60 13.20 16.03
CA VAL A 24 -5.84 12.20 15.26
C VAL A 24 -5.20 12.83 14.03
N LYS A 25 -5.95 13.66 13.30
CA LYS A 25 -5.49 14.31 12.06
C LYS A 25 -4.43 15.39 12.26
N ASN A 26 -4.46 16.09 13.40
CA ASN A 26 -3.64 17.29 13.64
C ASN A 26 -2.54 17.10 14.68
N PHE A 27 -2.34 15.88 15.18
CA PHE A 27 -1.36 15.56 16.21
C PHE A 27 -0.21 14.71 15.66
N ARG A 28 1.03 15.03 16.05
CA ARG A 28 2.20 14.22 15.74
C ARG A 28 2.26 13.01 16.67
N TRP A 29 1.74 11.88 16.20
CA TRP A 29 1.78 10.63 16.94
C TRP A 29 3.19 10.03 16.97
N THR A 30 3.57 9.58 18.15
CA THR A 30 4.81 8.87 18.43
C THR A 30 4.47 7.51 19.03
N GLU A 31 5.42 6.57 19.03
CA GLU A 31 5.20 5.26 19.67
C GLU A 31 4.71 5.41 21.13
N GLN A 32 5.30 6.33 21.90
CA GLN A 32 4.94 6.56 23.30
C GLN A 32 3.52 7.11 23.47
N THR A 33 3.10 8.02 22.60
CA THR A 33 1.75 8.61 22.67
C THR A 33 0.69 7.62 22.19
N LEU A 34 0.96 6.85 21.13
CA LEU A 34 0.10 5.75 20.71
C LEU A 34 -0.04 4.70 21.81
N GLU A 35 1.05 4.30 22.46
CA GLU A 35 0.98 3.32 23.56
C GLU A 35 0.11 3.81 24.72
N ARG A 36 0.22 5.10 25.07
CA ARG A 36 -0.58 5.71 26.13
C ARG A 36 -2.07 5.79 25.80
N TYR A 37 -2.42 5.94 24.52
CA TYR A 37 -3.80 6.19 24.06
C TYR A 37 -4.37 5.08 23.16
N LYS A 38 -3.72 3.92 23.09
CA LYS A 38 -4.08 2.80 22.21
C LYS A 38 -5.51 2.28 22.32
N ASP A 39 -6.16 2.49 23.46
CA ASP A 39 -7.55 2.06 23.71
C ASP A 39 -8.57 3.20 23.54
N LYS A 40 -8.13 4.38 23.10
CA LYS A 40 -8.98 5.56 22.87
C LYS A 40 -8.96 6.06 21.43
N VAL A 41 -7.91 5.78 20.69
CA VAL A 41 -7.78 6.19 19.28
C VAL A 41 -8.51 5.21 18.36
N ASP A 42 -9.07 5.72 17.28
CA ASP A 42 -9.51 4.90 16.16
C ASP A 42 -8.29 4.45 15.36
N TRP A 43 -8.02 3.15 15.36
CA TRP A 43 -6.86 2.60 14.68
C TRP A 43 -6.97 2.65 13.15
N LYS A 44 -8.17 2.73 12.59
CA LYS A 44 -8.34 2.94 11.16
C LYS A 44 -7.85 4.33 10.75
N GLU A 45 -8.25 5.35 11.50
CA GLU A 45 -7.79 6.74 11.28
C GLU A 45 -6.29 6.90 11.55
N ILE A 46 -5.75 6.23 12.59
CA ILE A 46 -4.30 6.22 12.86
C ILE A 46 -3.53 5.55 11.71
N SER A 47 -4.06 4.47 11.14
CA SER A 47 -3.40 3.74 10.06
C SER A 47 -3.43 4.51 8.73
N ASP A 48 -4.48 5.30 8.50
CA ASP A 48 -4.66 6.17 7.32
C ASP A 48 -3.92 7.51 7.43
N ASN A 49 -3.33 7.81 8.59
CA ASN A 49 -2.66 9.08 8.83
C ASN A 49 -1.23 9.10 8.26
N SER A 50 -1.05 9.80 7.15
CA SER A 50 0.23 9.97 6.45
C SER A 50 1.30 10.74 7.24
N GLU A 51 0.92 11.49 8.28
CA GLU A 51 1.86 12.23 9.14
C GLU A 51 2.55 11.32 10.16
N ILE A 52 2.07 10.09 10.35
CA ILE A 52 2.68 9.12 11.27
C ILE A 52 3.86 8.44 10.58
N LEU A 53 5.06 8.70 11.10
CA LEU A 53 6.27 8.01 10.70
C LEU A 53 6.34 6.64 11.39
N TRP A 54 5.69 5.66 10.79
CA TRP A 54 5.75 4.28 11.26
C TRP A 54 7.18 3.73 11.22
N THR A 55 7.57 3.08 12.31
CA THR A 55 8.84 2.34 12.41
C THR A 55 8.55 0.85 12.56
N PRO A 56 9.51 -0.04 12.24
CA PRO A 56 9.32 -1.48 12.47
C PRO A 56 8.93 -1.83 13.92
N SER A 57 9.50 -1.12 14.91
CA SER A 57 9.14 -1.27 16.34
C SER A 57 7.66 -0.97 16.60
N MET A 58 7.15 0.13 16.03
CA MET A 58 5.74 0.49 16.14
C MET A 58 4.85 -0.55 15.47
N LEU A 59 5.24 -1.03 14.28
CA LEU A 59 4.49 -2.09 13.58
C LEU A 59 4.42 -3.36 14.43
N ASP A 60 5.54 -3.83 14.99
CA ASP A 60 5.51 -5.03 15.86
C ASP A 60 4.58 -4.86 17.06
N LYS A 61 4.67 -3.70 17.72
CA LYS A 61 3.91 -3.41 18.94
C LYS A 61 2.41 -3.31 18.66
N PHE A 62 2.03 -2.74 17.52
CA PHE A 62 0.64 -2.43 17.21
C PHE A 62 0.04 -3.25 16.06
N LYS A 63 0.72 -4.28 15.55
CA LYS A 63 0.28 -5.11 14.42
C LYS A 63 -1.14 -5.69 14.52
N ASN A 64 -1.63 -5.93 15.73
CA ASN A 64 -2.98 -6.48 15.96
C ASN A 64 -4.07 -5.39 16.05
N ARG A 65 -3.69 -4.13 15.88
CA ARG A 65 -4.58 -2.97 15.98
C ARG A 65 -4.56 -2.14 14.70
N ILE A 66 -3.41 -2.03 14.06
CA ILE A 66 -3.22 -1.35 12.78
C ILE A 66 -4.14 -1.97 11.71
N ASP A 67 -4.75 -1.10 10.90
CA ASP A 67 -5.42 -1.49 9.67
C ASP A 67 -4.38 -1.68 8.56
N TRP A 68 -4.02 -2.93 8.32
CA TRP A 68 -3.00 -3.26 7.33
C TRP A 68 -3.42 -2.98 5.89
N THR A 69 -4.71 -2.86 5.60
CA THR A 69 -5.16 -2.46 4.26
C THR A 69 -4.71 -1.03 3.96
N LYS A 70 -4.83 -0.13 4.95
CA LYS A 70 -4.35 1.26 4.87
C LYS A 70 -2.84 1.36 4.76
N LEU A 71 -2.12 0.57 5.53
CA LEU A 71 -0.66 0.53 5.44
C LEU A 71 -0.19 -0.05 4.10
N SER A 72 -0.92 -1.01 3.53
CA SER A 72 -0.57 -1.59 2.21
C SER A 72 -0.68 -0.56 1.10
N SER A 73 -1.57 0.44 1.22
CA SER A 73 -1.69 1.58 0.31
C SER A 73 -0.80 2.78 0.65
N THR A 74 0.14 2.65 1.60
CA THR A 74 0.98 3.77 2.03
C THR A 74 1.90 4.26 0.91
N SER A 75 2.26 5.54 0.92
CA SER A 75 3.33 6.10 0.08
C SER A 75 4.69 6.12 0.78
N SER A 76 4.77 5.60 2.02
CA SER A 76 6.02 5.58 2.80
C SER A 76 7.00 4.53 2.28
N MET A 77 7.97 4.97 1.49
CA MET A 77 9.07 4.12 0.99
C MET A 77 9.91 3.50 2.12
N VAL A 78 9.92 4.11 3.31
CA VAL A 78 10.59 3.55 4.50
C VAL A 78 9.89 2.28 4.97
N LEU A 79 8.58 2.17 4.78
CA LEU A 79 7.82 0.96 5.09
C LEU A 79 7.88 -0.07 3.96
N LEU A 80 7.78 0.39 2.72
CA LEU A 80 7.73 -0.44 1.51
C LEU A 80 9.13 -0.91 1.07
N ASN A 81 9.78 -1.70 1.92
CA ASN A 81 11.02 -2.38 1.61
C ASN A 81 10.93 -3.88 1.91
N GLU A 82 11.82 -4.67 1.30
CA GLU A 82 11.79 -6.12 1.38
C GLU A 82 11.83 -6.66 2.83
N ALA A 83 12.62 -6.05 3.71
CA ALA A 83 12.75 -6.51 5.09
C ALA A 83 11.43 -6.38 5.87
N ASN A 84 10.69 -5.29 5.66
CA ASN A 84 9.37 -5.09 6.27
C ASN A 84 8.30 -5.95 5.59
N LEU A 85 8.38 -6.15 4.27
CA LEU A 85 7.50 -7.08 3.55
C LEU A 85 7.63 -8.51 4.09
N GLU A 86 8.86 -8.98 4.31
CA GLU A 86 9.11 -10.31 4.87
C GLU A 86 8.66 -10.40 6.33
N ARG A 87 9.04 -9.41 7.16
CA ARG A 87 8.76 -9.42 8.60
C ARG A 87 7.26 -9.44 8.92
N PHE A 88 6.47 -8.72 8.12
CA PHE A 88 5.02 -8.58 8.30
C PHE A 88 4.21 -9.25 7.18
N LYS A 89 4.81 -10.22 6.48
CA LYS A 89 4.28 -10.91 5.30
C LYS A 89 2.82 -11.35 5.42
N SER A 90 2.44 -11.88 6.58
CA SER A 90 1.08 -12.40 6.82
C SER A 90 0.04 -11.32 7.13
N TYR A 91 0.48 -10.07 7.35
CA TYR A 91 -0.41 -8.96 7.69
C TYR A 91 -0.67 -8.05 6.51
N TRP A 92 0.30 -7.91 5.60
CA TRP A 92 0.14 -7.13 4.39
C TRP A 92 -1.05 -7.62 3.55
N ASP A 93 -1.81 -6.67 3.01
CA ASP A 93 -2.78 -6.93 1.96
C ASP A 93 -2.05 -6.95 0.62
N TRP A 94 -1.79 -8.16 0.12
CA TRP A 94 -1.01 -8.35 -1.10
C TRP A 94 -1.75 -7.89 -2.36
N SER A 95 -3.08 -7.85 -2.36
CA SER A 95 -3.84 -7.31 -3.50
C SER A 95 -3.66 -5.79 -3.57
N ILE A 96 -3.71 -5.10 -2.43
CA ILE A 96 -3.44 -3.65 -2.37
C ILE A 96 -1.97 -3.35 -2.65
N LEU A 97 -1.02 -4.13 -2.13
CA LEU A 97 0.39 -3.95 -2.45
C LEU A 97 0.69 -4.13 -3.94
N SER A 98 0.02 -5.08 -4.60
CA SER A 98 0.15 -5.27 -6.05
C SER A 98 -0.26 -4.04 -6.86
N ASP A 99 -1.19 -3.22 -6.37
CA ASP A 99 -1.61 -1.96 -7.03
C ASP A 99 -0.79 -0.74 -6.56
N ASN A 100 0.06 -0.90 -5.55
CA ASN A 100 0.75 0.23 -4.94
C ASN A 100 1.99 0.68 -5.73
N ASN A 101 1.81 1.72 -6.55
CA ASN A 101 2.88 2.35 -7.35
C ASN A 101 4.04 2.96 -6.52
N HIS A 102 3.93 3.09 -5.20
CA HIS A 102 5.04 3.51 -4.33
C HIS A 102 5.96 2.36 -3.91
N LEU A 103 5.52 1.10 -4.06
CA LEU A 103 6.37 -0.05 -3.83
C LEU A 103 7.24 -0.30 -5.05
N HIS A 104 8.55 -0.08 -4.96
CA HIS A 104 9.46 -0.36 -6.07
C HIS A 104 9.56 -1.88 -6.31
N LEU A 105 9.00 -2.35 -7.42
CA LEU A 105 9.08 -3.76 -7.81
C LEU A 105 10.41 -4.03 -8.51
N THR A 106 11.09 -5.09 -8.08
CA THR A 106 12.22 -5.68 -8.82
C THR A 106 11.88 -7.11 -9.21
N THR A 107 12.57 -7.66 -10.20
CA THR A 107 12.41 -9.06 -10.61
C THR A 107 12.60 -10.00 -9.41
N GLU A 108 13.59 -9.76 -8.56
CA GLU A 108 13.88 -10.57 -7.36
C GLU A 108 12.74 -10.48 -6.35
N LEU A 109 12.17 -9.30 -6.14
CA LEU A 109 11.03 -9.11 -5.24
C LEU A 109 9.78 -9.82 -5.76
N ILE A 110 9.54 -9.74 -7.07
CA ILE A 110 8.42 -10.42 -7.73
C ILE A 110 8.56 -11.93 -7.58
N GLU A 111 9.73 -12.49 -7.85
CA GLU A 111 10.01 -13.92 -7.72
C GLU A 111 9.84 -14.41 -6.28
N LYS A 112 10.35 -13.66 -5.30
CA LYS A 112 10.31 -14.05 -3.89
C LYS A 112 8.89 -14.22 -3.37
N TYR A 113 7.95 -13.41 -3.87
CA TYR A 113 6.55 -13.41 -3.45
C TYR A 113 5.59 -13.75 -4.60
N VAL A 114 6.05 -14.53 -5.58
CA VAL A 114 5.34 -14.84 -6.84
C VAL A 114 3.90 -15.33 -6.64
N ASP A 115 3.66 -16.10 -5.57
CA ASP A 115 2.35 -16.68 -5.25
C ASP A 115 1.42 -15.74 -4.46
N LEU A 116 1.94 -14.62 -3.97
CA LEU A 116 1.18 -13.67 -3.15
C LEU A 116 0.68 -12.47 -3.94
N TRP A 117 1.36 -12.11 -5.02
CA TRP A 117 0.94 -11.00 -5.86
C TRP A 117 -0.42 -11.26 -6.50
N ASP A 118 -1.30 -10.27 -6.43
CA ASP A 118 -2.40 -10.15 -7.36
C ASP A 118 -1.85 -9.70 -8.71
N TRP A 119 -1.72 -10.66 -9.63
CA TRP A 119 -1.17 -10.44 -10.96
C TRP A 119 -2.05 -9.56 -11.83
N SER A 120 -3.35 -9.44 -11.54
CA SER A 120 -4.24 -8.53 -12.29
C SER A 120 -3.86 -7.08 -12.06
N GLN A 121 -3.57 -6.73 -10.80
CA GLN A 121 -3.16 -5.38 -10.42
C GLN A 121 -1.70 -5.12 -10.80
N LEU A 122 -0.81 -6.10 -10.56
CA LEU A 122 0.63 -5.94 -10.76
C LEU A 122 1.00 -5.57 -12.20
N ILE A 123 0.30 -6.12 -13.20
CA ILE A 123 0.57 -5.84 -14.63
C ILE A 123 -0.09 -4.56 -15.15
N ASP A 124 -0.90 -3.89 -14.33
CA ASP A 124 -1.62 -2.66 -14.69
C ASP A 124 -1.09 -1.43 -13.94
N ARG A 125 0.05 -1.58 -13.26
CA ARG A 125 0.74 -0.47 -12.59
C ARG A 125 1.31 0.51 -13.61
N TYR A 126 1.32 1.79 -13.24
CA TYR A 126 1.84 2.85 -14.10
C TYR A 126 3.31 3.13 -13.79
N ASN A 127 4.04 3.57 -14.82
CA ASN A 127 5.44 4.02 -14.71
C ASN A 127 6.42 2.94 -14.21
N GLU A 128 6.12 1.66 -14.44
CA GLU A 128 7.05 0.54 -14.26
C GLU A 128 8.06 0.46 -15.44
N GLU A 129 8.72 1.59 -15.71
CA GLU A 129 9.66 1.70 -16.82
C GLU A 129 10.78 0.65 -16.70
N GLY A 130 10.91 -0.18 -17.73
CA GLY A 130 11.92 -1.24 -17.80
C GLY A 130 11.52 -2.57 -17.15
N LEU A 131 10.42 -2.65 -16.38
CA LEU A 131 9.91 -3.93 -15.87
C LEU A 131 9.09 -4.67 -16.94
N TYR A 132 8.23 -3.94 -17.65
CA TYR A 132 7.32 -4.52 -18.64
C TYR A 132 8.02 -4.76 -19.98
N THR A 133 8.68 -5.91 -20.09
CA THR A 133 9.36 -6.37 -21.31
C THR A 133 8.75 -7.65 -21.85
N PHE A 134 9.11 -8.03 -23.08
CA PHE A 134 8.73 -9.36 -23.62
C PHE A 134 9.27 -10.49 -22.74
N GLU A 135 10.48 -10.36 -22.18
CA GLU A 135 11.03 -11.37 -21.27
C GLU A 135 10.22 -11.46 -19.98
N PHE A 136 9.71 -10.34 -19.45
CA PHE A 136 8.80 -10.34 -18.31
C PHE A 136 7.53 -11.13 -18.63
N LEU A 137 6.90 -10.86 -19.78
CA LEU A 137 5.70 -11.57 -20.19
C LEU A 137 5.97 -13.06 -20.36
N GLU A 138 7.02 -13.45 -21.08
CA GLU A 138 7.38 -14.86 -21.29
C GLU A 138 7.63 -15.59 -19.97
N LYS A 139 8.31 -14.94 -19.03
CA LYS A 139 8.66 -15.52 -17.74
C LYS A 139 7.45 -15.73 -16.83
N TYR A 140 6.46 -14.84 -16.88
CA TYR A 140 5.33 -14.84 -15.94
C TYR A 140 3.97 -15.08 -16.58
N ILE A 141 3.93 -15.50 -17.85
CA ILE A 141 2.68 -15.69 -18.60
C ILE A 141 1.68 -16.60 -17.88
N ASP A 142 2.16 -17.67 -17.23
CA ASP A 142 1.32 -18.65 -16.52
C ASP A 142 0.68 -18.08 -15.24
N ARG A 143 1.19 -16.96 -14.74
CA ARG A 143 0.64 -16.28 -13.56
C ARG A 143 -0.35 -15.18 -13.92
N ILE A 144 -0.27 -14.65 -15.14
CA ILE A 144 -1.06 -13.52 -15.60
C ILE A 144 -2.45 -13.98 -16.02
N PRO A 145 -3.54 -13.41 -15.44
CA PRO A 145 -4.89 -13.70 -15.89
C PRO A 145 -5.08 -13.24 -17.34
N THR A 146 -5.41 -14.18 -18.22
CA THR A 146 -5.48 -13.92 -19.67
C THR A 146 -6.55 -12.87 -20.03
N ASP A 147 -7.65 -12.82 -19.28
CA ASP A 147 -8.72 -11.83 -19.44
C ASP A 147 -8.30 -10.40 -19.06
N ARG A 148 -7.21 -10.27 -18.30
CA ARG A 148 -6.67 -8.98 -17.84
C ARG A 148 -5.55 -8.46 -18.74
N LEU A 149 -4.74 -9.35 -19.30
CA LEU A 149 -3.53 -9.01 -20.05
C LEU A 149 -3.77 -7.92 -21.12
N GLN A 150 -4.73 -8.11 -22.04
CA GLN A 150 -4.90 -7.19 -23.18
C GLN A 150 -5.31 -5.76 -22.80
N ASN A 151 -5.84 -5.56 -21.59
CA ASN A 151 -6.27 -4.25 -21.10
C ASN A 151 -5.30 -3.66 -20.09
N SER A 152 -4.11 -4.25 -19.91
CA SER A 152 -3.16 -3.82 -18.89
C SER A 152 -2.04 -2.93 -19.43
N GLN A 153 -1.40 -2.18 -18.52
CA GLN A 153 -0.20 -1.40 -18.83
C GLN A 153 0.93 -2.25 -19.42
N LEU A 154 1.17 -3.47 -18.93
CA LEU A 154 2.12 -4.41 -19.54
C LEU A 154 1.85 -4.58 -21.05
N TRP A 155 0.62 -4.90 -21.44
CA TRP A 155 0.29 -5.11 -22.85
C TRP A 155 0.43 -3.84 -23.67
N TYR A 156 0.00 -2.69 -23.13
CA TYR A 156 0.20 -1.40 -23.79
C TYR A 156 1.67 -1.14 -24.12
N GLN A 157 2.59 -1.37 -23.17
CA GLN A 157 4.02 -1.20 -23.39
C GLN A 157 4.54 -2.14 -24.49
N LEU A 158 4.18 -3.43 -24.46
CA LEU A 158 4.61 -4.40 -25.47
C LEU A 158 4.11 -4.04 -26.88
N VAL A 159 2.88 -3.53 -27.00
CA VAL A 159 2.32 -3.07 -28.27
C VAL A 159 3.08 -1.87 -28.79
N GLU A 160 3.40 -0.89 -27.94
CA GLU A 160 4.19 0.28 -28.35
C GLU A 160 5.60 -0.14 -28.78
N THR A 161 6.27 -1.05 -28.05
CA THR A 161 7.56 -1.62 -28.49
C THR A 161 7.45 -2.28 -29.86
N ARG A 162 6.47 -3.18 -30.06
CA ARG A 162 6.30 -3.90 -31.33
C ARG A 162 5.96 -2.97 -32.49
N LYS A 163 5.19 -1.92 -32.24
CA LYS A 163 4.84 -0.90 -33.24
C LYS A 163 6.10 -0.17 -33.74
N PHE A 164 7.04 0.17 -32.87
CA PHE A 164 8.31 0.78 -33.29
C PHE A 164 9.17 -0.18 -34.13
N GLU A 165 9.27 -1.45 -33.74
CA GLU A 165 9.98 -2.48 -34.52
C GLU A 165 9.38 -2.64 -35.92
N LEU A 166 8.06 -2.78 -36.02
CA LEU A 166 7.36 -2.89 -37.30
C LEU A 166 7.53 -1.66 -38.17
N ALA A 167 7.51 -0.46 -37.59
CA ALA A 167 7.76 0.77 -38.34
C ALA A 167 9.17 0.79 -38.95
N TYR A 168 10.16 0.27 -38.23
CA TYR A 168 11.53 0.12 -38.75
C TYR A 168 11.59 -0.91 -39.89
N GLU A 169 10.98 -2.09 -39.71
CA GLU A 169 10.92 -3.14 -40.74
C GLU A 169 10.28 -2.66 -42.05
N VAL A 170 9.22 -1.84 -41.97
CA VAL A 170 8.54 -1.28 -43.15
C VAL A 170 9.37 -0.22 -43.87
N LEU A 171 10.26 0.47 -43.15
CA LEU A 171 11.09 1.55 -43.69
C LEU A 171 12.47 1.10 -44.17
N SER A 172 12.88 -0.13 -43.86
CA SER A 172 14.13 -0.77 -44.30
C SER A 172 13.98 -1.52 -45.62
#